data_AF-A0A1V5ANR5-F1
#
_entry.id   AF-A0A1V5ANR5-F1
#
_cell.length_a   1.000
_cell.length_b   1.000
_cell.length_c   1.000
_cell.angle_alpha   90.00
_cell.angle_beta   90.00
_cell.angle_gamma   90.00
#
_symmetry.space_group_name_H-M   'P 1'
#
loop_
_entity.id
_entity.type
_entity.pdbx_description
1 polymer ?
#
loop_
_entity_poly.entity_id
_entity_poly.type
_entity_poly.pdbx_seq_one_letter_code
_entity_poly.pdbx_strand_id
1 'polypeptide(L)'
;MINAIGCEDLRNGEDLLGLLEYYEAILDRDGLVTREGEIRSIKLGLIVDLLRMVNIPDKLKADLVLAVIDAWAMSSKSSTQNEEDLKAVRSSIEAVRRCVLDAMAHPRSRASLQLDAAVMLSLPLMPCDLQEGEVARIRGLLGKVMDFFAADMESEFWHGSQ
;
A
#
# COMPACT_ATOMS: atom_id res chain seq x y z
N MET A 1 -8.21 28.25 26.42
CA MET A 1 -7.54 27.11 25.75
C MET A 1 -8.62 26.17 25.28
N ILE A 2 -8.91 26.16 23.98
CA ILE A 2 -9.85 25.23 23.38
C ILE A 2 -9.05 23.97 23.05
N ASN A 3 -9.42 22.84 23.64
CA ASN A 3 -8.88 21.53 23.28
C ASN A 3 -9.21 21.28 21.81
N ALA A 4 -8.16 21.14 20.98
CA ALA A 4 -8.30 20.64 19.62
C ALA A 4 -8.69 19.15 19.72
N ILE A 5 -9.98 18.89 19.63
CA ILE A 5 -10.56 17.55 19.54
C ILE A 5 -10.21 17.02 18.15
N GLY A 6 -9.37 15.98 18.10
CA GLY A 6 -9.39 14.98 17.02
C GLY A 6 -8.73 15.37 15.69
N CYS A 7 -7.57 16.03 15.70
CA CYS A 7 -6.69 15.98 14.53
C CYS A 7 -5.66 14.87 14.79
N GLU A 8 -5.96 13.65 14.36
CA GLU A 8 -4.93 12.62 14.25
C GLU A 8 -3.78 13.20 13.42
N ASP A 9 -2.57 13.09 13.95
CA ASP A 9 -1.38 13.70 13.37
C ASP A 9 -1.16 13.11 11.96
N LEU A 10 -1.42 13.90 10.92
CA LEU A 10 -1.27 13.55 9.49
C LEU A 10 0.19 13.31 9.08
N ARG A 11 1.12 13.15 10.03
CA ARG A 11 2.54 12.84 9.79
C ARG A 11 2.73 11.68 8.81
N ASN A 12 1.81 10.72 8.77
CA ASN A 12 1.82 9.62 7.80
C ASN A 12 1.63 10.08 6.33
N GLY A 13 0.92 11.19 6.09
CA GLY A 13 0.59 11.70 4.75
C GLY A 13 1.80 12.30 4.04
N GLU A 14 2.58 13.15 4.70
CA GLU A 14 3.79 13.74 4.12
C GLU A 14 4.84 12.67 3.82
N ASP A 15 5.04 11.72 4.74
CA ASP A 15 5.94 10.58 4.54
C ASP A 15 5.51 9.70 3.36
N LEU A 16 4.19 9.45 3.22
CA LEU A 16 3.64 8.75 2.06
C LEU A 16 3.90 9.53 0.76
N LEU A 17 3.65 10.84 0.71
CA LEU A 17 3.93 11.64 -0.48
C LEU A 17 5.40 11.58 -0.88
N GLY A 18 6.32 11.69 0.08
CA GLY A 18 7.77 11.57 -0.17
C GLY A 18 8.16 10.19 -0.71
N LEU A 19 7.55 9.13 -0.18
CA LEU A 19 7.73 7.76 -0.71
C LEU A 19 7.27 7.64 -2.16
N LEU A 20 6.09 8.18 -2.49
CA LEU A 20 5.54 8.13 -3.84
C LEU A 20 6.40 8.90 -4.84
N GLU A 21 6.89 10.08 -4.46
CA GLU A 21 7.81 10.89 -5.27
C GLU A 21 9.13 10.18 -5.52
N TYR A 22 9.67 9.49 -4.52
CA TYR A 22 10.87 8.67 -4.68
C TYR A 22 10.68 7.58 -5.74
N TYR A 23 9.57 6.84 -5.70
CA TYR A 23 9.30 5.79 -6.68
C TYR A 23 9.01 6.36 -8.07
N GLU A 24 8.28 7.47 -8.21
CA GLU A 24 8.07 8.15 -9.50
C GLU A 24 9.40 8.55 -10.16
N ALA A 25 10.32 9.15 -9.39
CA ALA A 25 11.62 9.55 -9.89
C ALA A 25 12.47 8.36 -10.38
N ILE A 26 12.25 7.15 -9.82
CA ILE A 26 12.88 5.92 -10.31
C ILE A 26 12.21 5.46 -11.62
N LEU A 27 10.88 5.51 -11.68
CA LEU A 27 10.10 5.03 -12.82
C LEU A 27 10.26 5.90 -14.08
N ASP A 28 10.66 7.17 -13.91
CA ASP A 28 10.91 8.11 -15.00
C ASP A 28 12.32 7.98 -15.60
N ARG A 29 13.14 7.04 -15.12
CA ARG A 29 14.46 6.77 -15.69
C ARG A 29 14.34 6.06 -17.04
N ASP A 30 15.06 6.57 -18.04
CA ASP A 30 15.06 6.01 -19.39
C ASP A 30 15.57 4.56 -19.45
N GLY A 31 14.91 3.78 -20.30
CA GLY A 31 15.29 2.39 -20.60
C GLY A 31 14.83 1.36 -19.57
N LEU A 32 14.05 1.74 -18.55
CA LEU A 32 13.63 0.84 -17.47
C LEU A 32 12.89 -0.43 -17.97
N VAL A 33 12.05 -0.30 -19.01
CA VAL A 33 11.33 -1.43 -19.66
C VAL A 33 12.27 -2.52 -20.18
N THR A 34 13.48 -2.11 -20.60
CA THR A 34 14.47 -3.01 -21.22
C THR A 34 15.42 -3.66 -20.22
N ARG A 35 15.37 -3.23 -18.94
CA ARG A 35 16.25 -3.75 -17.89
C ARG A 35 15.57 -4.90 -17.18
N GLU A 36 16.08 -6.09 -17.45
CA GLU A 36 15.53 -7.34 -16.93
C GLU A 36 15.54 -7.35 -15.39
N GLY A 37 14.40 -7.68 -14.78
CA GLY A 37 14.26 -7.80 -13.32
C GLY A 37 14.14 -6.48 -12.54
N GLU A 38 14.63 -5.34 -13.07
CA GLU A 38 14.60 -4.06 -12.33
C GLU A 38 13.17 -3.63 -11.95
N ILE A 39 12.22 -3.74 -12.88
CA ILE A 39 10.82 -3.35 -12.64
C ILE A 39 10.20 -4.21 -11.54
N ARG A 40 10.51 -5.51 -11.50
CA ARG A 40 9.99 -6.41 -10.47
C ARG A 40 10.55 -6.09 -9.11
N SER A 41 11.84 -5.78 -9.02
CA SER A 41 12.47 -5.33 -7.77
C SER A 41 11.90 -4.00 -7.30
N ILE A 42 11.68 -3.03 -8.19
CA ILE A 42 11.07 -1.73 -7.86
C ILE A 42 9.64 -1.91 -7.35
N LYS A 43 8.84 -2.72 -8.05
CA LYS A 43 7.46 -3.03 -7.69
C LYS A 43 7.35 -3.71 -6.33
N LEU A 44 8.21 -4.71 -6.07
CA LEU A 44 8.29 -5.37 -4.76
C LEU A 44 8.69 -4.37 -3.67
N GLY A 45 9.70 -3.52 -3.93
CA GLY A 45 10.12 -2.46 -3.02
C GLY A 45 8.95 -1.55 -2.63
N LEU A 46 8.21 -1.04 -3.62
CA LEU A 46 7.05 -0.19 -3.39
C LEU A 46 6.00 -0.90 -2.53
N ILE A 47 5.67 -2.15 -2.84
CA ILE A 47 4.70 -2.93 -2.05
C ILE A 47 5.16 -3.04 -0.59
N VAL A 48 6.42 -3.39 -0.35
CA VAL A 48 6.97 -3.55 1.01
C VAL A 48 6.96 -2.23 1.77
N ASP A 49 7.33 -1.12 1.13
CA ASP A 49 7.35 0.18 1.80
C ASP A 49 5.94 0.68 2.09
N LEU A 50 4.98 0.52 1.17
CA LEU A 50 3.57 0.83 1.43
C LEU A 50 3.02 0.01 2.60
N LEU A 51 3.30 -1.30 2.66
CA LEU A 51 2.90 -2.16 3.78
C LEU A 51 3.48 -1.70 5.12
N ARG A 52 4.69 -1.13 5.12
CA ARG A 52 5.32 -0.61 6.34
C ARG A 52 4.65 0.67 6.84
N MET A 53 4.19 1.51 5.92
CA MET A 53 3.52 2.79 6.20
C MET A 53 2.12 2.61 6.79
N VAL A 54 1.45 1.50 6.51
CA VAL A 54 0.08 1.24 6.97
C VAL A 54 0.05 0.96 8.48
N ASN A 55 -0.89 1.57 9.20
CA ASN A 55 -1.08 1.37 10.64
C ASN A 55 -1.92 0.11 10.96
N ILE A 56 -1.29 -1.06 10.86
CA ILE A 56 -1.87 -2.38 11.21
C ILE A 56 -1.03 -3.06 12.30
N PRO A 57 -1.58 -4.07 13.03
CA PRO A 57 -0.86 -4.76 14.10
C PRO A 57 0.49 -5.31 13.61
N ASP A 58 1.57 -5.03 14.36
CA ASP A 58 2.95 -5.33 13.96
C ASP A 58 3.17 -6.78 13.51
N LYS A 59 2.55 -7.74 14.22
CA LYS A 59 2.62 -9.16 13.85
C LYS A 59 1.99 -9.41 12.48
N LEU A 60 0.82 -8.83 12.22
CA LEU A 60 0.13 -9.00 10.93
C LEU A 60 0.91 -8.31 9.79
N LYS A 61 1.49 -7.14 10.07
CA LYS A 61 2.40 -6.44 9.16
C LYS A 61 3.61 -7.30 8.80
N ALA A 62 4.30 -7.84 9.81
CA ALA A 62 5.47 -8.68 9.61
C ALA A 62 5.13 -9.95 8.83
N ASP A 63 4.04 -10.64 9.19
CA ASP A 63 3.57 -11.85 8.52
C ASP A 63 3.26 -11.58 7.04
N LEU A 64 2.60 -10.45 6.73
CA LEU A 64 2.27 -10.07 5.36
C LEU A 64 3.50 -9.68 4.54
N VAL A 65 4.39 -8.86 5.10
CA VAL A 65 5.64 -8.45 4.42
C VAL A 65 6.51 -9.67 4.10
N LEU A 66 6.73 -10.55 5.08
CA LEU A 66 7.49 -11.78 4.87
C LEU A 66 6.82 -12.67 3.81
N ALA A 67 5.50 -12.84 3.91
CA ALA A 67 4.80 -13.68 2.96
C ALA A 67 4.90 -13.15 1.52
N VAL A 68 4.78 -11.84 1.31
CA VAL A 68 4.94 -11.21 -0.01
C VAL A 68 6.35 -11.41 -0.55
N ILE A 69 7.39 -11.22 0.28
CA ILE A 69 8.79 -11.40 -0.13
C ILE A 69 9.05 -12.86 -0.50
N ASP A 70 8.65 -13.81 0.35
CA ASP A 70 8.86 -15.25 0.14
C ASP A 70 8.14 -15.75 -1.12
N ALA A 71 6.91 -15.26 -1.34
CA ALA A 71 6.08 -15.64 -2.47
C ALA A 71 6.46 -14.94 -3.77
N TRP A 72 7.35 -13.94 -3.76
CA TRP A 72 7.63 -13.14 -4.95
C TRP A 72 8.34 -13.98 -6.02
N ALA A 73 7.80 -13.98 -7.23
CA ALA A 73 8.45 -14.62 -8.37
C ALA A 73 9.49 -13.67 -8.98
N MET A 74 10.78 -13.96 -8.84
CA MET A 74 11.86 -13.15 -9.45
C MET A 74 12.16 -13.52 -10.91
N SER A 75 11.40 -14.44 -11.51
CA SER A 75 11.62 -14.83 -12.91
C SER A 75 11.46 -13.62 -13.84
N SER A 76 12.36 -13.57 -14.81
CA SER A 76 12.27 -12.68 -15.96
C SER A 76 10.92 -12.82 -16.65
N LYS A 77 10.31 -11.68 -17.00
CA LYS A 77 9.05 -11.62 -17.74
C LYS A 77 9.27 -10.87 -19.06
N SER A 78 8.34 -11.06 -20.00
CA SER A 78 8.41 -10.39 -21.30
C SER A 78 8.34 -8.86 -21.16
N SER A 79 8.80 -8.14 -22.19
CA SER A 79 8.71 -6.68 -22.25
C SER A 79 7.27 -6.18 -22.11
N THR A 80 6.29 -6.89 -22.67
CA THR A 80 4.87 -6.58 -22.49
C THR A 80 4.44 -6.63 -21.02
N GLN A 81 4.91 -7.62 -20.28
CA GLN A 81 4.60 -7.73 -18.86
C GLN A 81 5.31 -6.66 -18.03
N ASN A 82 6.51 -6.23 -18.44
CA ASN A 82 7.21 -5.09 -17.84
C ASN A 82 6.42 -3.79 -17.99
N GLU A 83 5.80 -3.55 -19.16
CA GLU A 83 4.92 -2.39 -19.38
C GLU A 83 3.67 -2.46 -18.51
N GLU A 84 3.06 -3.63 -18.37
CA GLU A 84 1.92 -3.85 -17.46
C GLU A 84 2.30 -3.62 -16.00
N ASP A 85 3.46 -4.12 -15.57
CA ASP A 85 3.97 -3.92 -14.21
C ASP A 85 4.19 -2.42 -13.94
N LEU A 86 4.79 -1.69 -14.88
CA LEU A 86 4.97 -0.24 -14.78
C LEU A 86 3.63 0.50 -14.71
N LYS A 87 2.65 0.10 -15.54
CA LYS A 87 1.32 0.69 -15.52
C LYS A 87 0.64 0.46 -14.18
N ALA A 88 0.72 -0.75 -13.62
CA ALA A 88 0.16 -1.10 -12.32
C ALA A 88 0.79 -0.26 -11.20
N VAL A 89 2.11 -0.13 -11.20
CA VAL A 89 2.86 0.71 -10.24
C VAL A 89 2.45 2.17 -10.35
N ARG A 90 2.41 2.76 -11.56
CA ARG A 90 1.99 4.15 -11.75
C ARG A 90 0.55 4.39 -11.30
N SER A 91 -0.35 3.46 -11.62
CA SER A 91 -1.76 3.54 -11.23
C SER A 91 -1.93 3.47 -9.71
N SER A 92 -1.15 2.61 -9.04
CA SER A 92 -1.10 2.51 -7.59
C SER A 92 -0.63 3.82 -6.95
N ILE A 93 0.50 4.36 -7.42
CA ILE A 93 1.05 5.63 -6.92
C ILE A 93 0.02 6.75 -7.05
N GLU A 94 -0.61 6.89 -8.22
CA GLU A 94 -1.60 7.92 -8.45
C GLU A 94 -2.83 7.76 -7.54
N ALA A 95 -3.31 6.52 -7.35
CA ALA A 95 -4.42 6.24 -6.45
C ALA A 95 -4.10 6.62 -5.01
N VAL A 96 -2.95 6.20 -4.47
CA VAL A 96 -2.52 6.55 -3.11
C VAL A 96 -2.34 8.06 -2.96
N ARG A 97 -1.68 8.72 -3.92
CA ARG A 97 -1.48 10.18 -3.93
C ARG A 97 -2.80 10.93 -3.83
N ARG A 98 -3.81 10.54 -4.62
CA ARG A 98 -5.14 11.16 -4.57
C ARG A 98 -5.79 10.99 -3.19
N CYS A 99 -5.68 9.81 -2.59
CA CYS A 99 -6.22 9.57 -1.24
C CYS A 99 -5.52 10.40 -0.17
N VAL A 100 -4.18 10.52 -0.22
CA VAL A 100 -3.43 11.35 0.73
C VAL A 100 -3.84 12.81 0.59
N LEU A 101 -3.88 13.34 -0.64
CA LEU A 101 -4.26 14.73 -0.89
C LEU A 101 -5.69 15.03 -0.46
N ASP A 102 -6.63 14.11 -0.69
CA ASP A 102 -8.02 14.26 -0.22
C ASP A 102 -8.11 14.27 1.31
N ALA A 103 -7.39 13.36 1.98
CA ALA A 103 -7.34 13.29 3.45
C ALA A 103 -6.74 14.56 4.07
N MET A 104 -5.72 15.15 3.44
CA MET A 104 -5.10 16.40 3.87
C MET A 104 -6.00 17.61 3.62
N ALA A 105 -6.71 17.65 2.48
CA ALA A 105 -7.62 18.74 2.13
C ALA A 105 -8.92 18.71 2.95
N HIS A 106 -9.38 17.52 3.34
CA HIS A 106 -10.60 17.30 4.09
C HIS A 106 -10.35 16.44 5.32
N PRO A 107 -9.74 16.99 6.39
CA PRO A 107 -9.54 16.26 7.63
C PRO A 107 -10.88 15.80 8.20
N ARG A 108 -11.09 14.48 8.22
CA ARG A 108 -12.26 13.82 8.79
C ARG A 108 -11.84 12.99 9.99
N SER A 109 -12.80 12.67 10.86
CA SER A 109 -12.56 11.57 11.79
C SER A 109 -12.21 10.31 10.98
N ARG A 110 -11.22 9.55 11.45
CA ARG A 110 -10.72 8.33 10.80
C ARG A 110 -10.05 8.55 9.44
N ALA A 111 -9.59 9.75 9.14
CA ALA A 111 -8.82 10.00 7.91
C ALA A 111 -7.59 9.09 7.82
N SER A 112 -6.92 8.78 8.95
CA SER A 112 -5.79 7.85 8.97
C SER A 112 -6.22 6.44 8.59
N LEU A 113 -7.25 5.88 9.24
CA LEU A 113 -7.75 4.53 8.96
C LEU A 113 -8.25 4.38 7.51
N GLN A 114 -8.95 5.40 6.99
CA GLN A 114 -9.39 5.42 5.59
C GLN A 114 -8.22 5.44 4.63
N LEU A 115 -7.16 6.19 4.95
CA LEU A 115 -5.95 6.24 4.17
C LEU A 115 -5.20 4.89 4.20
N ASP A 116 -5.08 4.27 5.38
CA ASP A 116 -4.50 2.94 5.56
C ASP A 116 -5.22 1.88 4.71
N ALA A 117 -6.55 1.87 4.75
CA ALA A 117 -7.36 0.99 3.90
C ALA A 117 -7.17 1.29 2.41
N ALA A 118 -7.12 2.57 2.02
CA ALA A 118 -6.90 2.98 0.64
C ALA A 118 -5.52 2.55 0.12
N VAL A 119 -4.47 2.65 0.94
CA VAL A 119 -3.12 2.16 0.61
C VAL A 119 -3.17 0.65 0.37
N MET A 120 -3.80 -0.12 1.26
CA MET A 120 -3.93 -1.57 1.13
C MET A 120 -4.68 -1.99 -0.14
N LEU A 121 -5.76 -1.27 -0.49
CA LEU A 121 -6.52 -1.53 -1.71
C LEU A 121 -5.78 -1.10 -2.99
N SER A 122 -4.84 -0.16 -2.87
CA SER A 122 -4.08 0.38 -3.99
C SER A 122 -2.77 -0.35 -4.22
N LEU A 123 -2.41 -1.37 -3.44
CA LEU A 123 -1.17 -2.12 -3.63
C LEU A 123 -1.07 -2.65 -5.07
N PRO A 124 0.05 -2.45 -5.78
CA PRO A 124 0.22 -2.93 -7.15
C PRO A 124 0.55 -4.43 -7.17
N LEU A 125 -0.14 -5.25 -6.38
CA LEU A 125 0.12 -6.68 -6.23
C LEU A 125 -0.85 -7.50 -7.10
N MET A 126 -0.32 -8.21 -8.09
CA MET A 126 -1.09 -9.04 -9.02
C MET A 126 -0.83 -10.53 -8.76
N PRO A 127 -1.80 -11.44 -9.05
CA PRO A 127 -1.58 -12.88 -8.88
C PRO A 127 -0.37 -13.41 -9.65
N CYS A 128 -0.09 -12.87 -10.84
CA CYS A 128 1.06 -13.25 -11.66
C CYS A 128 2.41 -12.80 -11.07
N ASP A 129 2.42 -11.99 -10.01
CA ASP A 129 3.65 -11.62 -9.32
C ASP A 129 4.15 -12.69 -8.36
N LEU A 130 3.27 -13.60 -7.98
CA LEU A 130 3.51 -14.58 -6.94
C LEU A 130 3.85 -15.94 -7.55
N GLN A 131 4.62 -16.73 -6.80
CA GLN A 131 4.86 -18.13 -7.07
C GLN A 131 3.53 -18.91 -7.03
N GLU A 132 3.47 -19.99 -7.81
CA GLU A 132 2.28 -20.84 -7.90
C GLU A 132 1.93 -21.42 -6.51
N GLY A 133 0.65 -21.36 -6.14
CA GLY A 133 0.15 -21.81 -4.83
C GLY A 133 0.16 -20.75 -3.72
N GLU A 134 0.95 -19.68 -3.83
CA GLU A 134 1.04 -18.67 -2.76
C GLU A 134 -0.10 -17.65 -2.77
N VAL A 135 -0.83 -17.52 -3.89
CA VAL A 135 -1.90 -16.53 -4.07
C VAL A 135 -2.97 -16.64 -2.97
N ALA A 136 -3.38 -17.86 -2.60
CA ALA A 136 -4.39 -18.07 -1.58
C ALA A 136 -3.91 -17.63 -0.18
N ARG A 137 -2.63 -17.89 0.14
CA ARG A 137 -2.01 -17.49 1.41
C ARG A 137 -1.97 -15.97 1.55
N ILE A 138 -1.49 -15.28 0.51
CA ILE A 138 -1.43 -13.82 0.49
C ILE A 138 -2.82 -13.20 0.57
N ARG A 139 -3.79 -13.70 -0.18
CA ARG A 139 -5.20 -13.25 -0.08
C ARG A 139 -5.78 -13.44 1.32
N GLY A 140 -5.46 -14.54 1.99
CA GLY A 140 -5.89 -14.78 3.36
C GLY A 140 -5.31 -13.77 4.36
N LEU A 141 -4.04 -13.37 4.18
CA LEU A 141 -3.42 -12.32 5.01
C LEU A 141 -3.99 -10.94 4.72
N LEU A 142 -4.20 -10.58 3.45
CA LEU A 142 -4.88 -9.35 3.06
C LEU A 142 -6.31 -9.28 3.62
N GLY A 143 -7.04 -10.40 3.61
CA GLY A 143 -8.36 -10.50 4.22
C GLY A 143 -8.35 -10.15 5.71
N LYS A 144 -7.40 -10.70 6.47
CA LYS A 144 -7.24 -10.36 7.90
C LYS A 144 -6.94 -8.88 8.15
N VAL A 145 -6.21 -8.22 7.24
CA VAL A 145 -5.97 -6.77 7.33
C VAL A 145 -7.27 -6.00 7.11
N MET A 146 -8.08 -6.39 6.13
CA MET A 146 -9.37 -5.75 5.88
C MET A 146 -10.37 -5.99 7.04
N ASP A 147 -10.38 -7.20 7.61
CA ASP A 147 -11.19 -7.52 8.79
C ASP A 147 -10.78 -6.67 10.00
N PHE A 148 -9.48 -6.42 10.17
CA PHE A 148 -8.96 -5.53 11.21
C PHE A 148 -9.49 -4.11 11.04
N PHE A 149 -9.42 -3.55 9.83
CA PHE A 149 -9.98 -2.22 9.56
C PHE A 149 -11.50 -2.16 9.77
N ALA A 150 -12.22 -3.22 9.39
CA ALA A 150 -13.67 -3.29 9.60
C ALA A 150 -14.02 -3.31 11.09
N ALA A 151 -13.34 -4.13 11.89
CA ALA A 151 -13.57 -4.22 13.33
C ALA A 151 -13.26 -2.90 14.05
N ASP A 152 -12.20 -2.19 13.64
CA ASP A 152 -11.84 -0.88 14.19
C ASP A 152 -12.95 0.16 13.92
N MET A 153 -13.47 0.18 12.68
CA MET A 153 -14.60 1.04 12.30
C MET A 153 -15.88 0.77 13.11
N GLU A 154 -16.14 -0.49 13.47
CA GLU A 154 -17.32 -0.91 14.24
C GLU A 154 -17.19 -0.64 15.75
N SER A 155 -16.00 -0.85 16.33
CA SER A 155 -15.78 -0.75 17.78
C SER A 155 -16.06 0.65 18.33
N GLU A 156 -15.70 1.69 17.59
CA GLU A 156 -15.91 3.08 18.00
C GLU A 156 -17.33 3.60 17.75
N PHE A 157 -18.12 2.96 16.87
CA PHE A 157 -19.53 3.31 16.68
C PHE A 157 -20.33 3.10 17.97
N TRP A 158 -19.94 2.09 18.75
CA TRP A 158 -20.54 1.78 20.05
C TRP A 158 -20.00 2.63 21.21
N HIS A 159 -18.81 3.22 21.08
CA HIS A 159 -18.20 4.08 22.11
C HIS A 159 -18.49 5.58 21.93
N GLY A 160 -18.90 6.04 20.74
CA GLY A 160 -19.29 7.42 20.47
C GLY A 160 -20.76 7.79 20.78
N SER A 161 -21.53 6.86 21.35
CA SER A 161 -22.97 7.02 21.63
C SER A 161 -23.32 7.15 23.12
N GLN A 162 -22.35 7.46 23.99
CA GLN A 162 -22.56 7.71 25.43
C GLN A 162 -22.30 9.16 25.82
#